data_AF-A0AAD7RHD4-F1
#
_entry.id   AF-A0AAD7RHD4-F1
#
_cell.length_a   1.000
_cell.length_b   1.000
_cell.length_c   1.000
_cell.angle_alpha   90.00
_cell.angle_beta   90.00
_cell.angle_gamma   90.00
#
_symmetry.space_group_name_H-M   'P 1'
#
loop_
_entity.id
_entity.type
_entity.pdbx_description
1 polymer ?
#
loop_
_entity_poly.entity_id
_entity_poly.type
_entity_poly.pdbx_seq_one_letter_code
_entity_poly.pdbx_strand_id
1 'polypeptide(L)'
;MSAFSAPDRRFIAFAEKKVKGNHLTILDKKRLMLCRDELESMVNEVKSITEEKRKILSVKNMLQEALKLNQRLRFLVVEPQHTIPDVFVWMLSNNKRVAYARIAARHLLYSACADHRGGTVARSRPCFSRYP
;
A
#
# COMPACT_ATOMS: atom_id res chain seq x y z
N MET A 1 13.09 17.12 3.28
CA MET A 1 12.59 17.00 1.89
C MET A 1 13.35 15.85 1.24
N SER A 2 12.84 14.63 1.28
CA SER A 2 13.58 13.45 0.80
C SER A 2 12.71 12.60 -0.11
N ALA A 3 13.18 12.50 -1.36
CA ALA A 3 12.99 11.43 -2.32
C ALA A 3 11.54 10.97 -2.59
N PHE A 4 10.87 11.66 -3.53
CA PHE A 4 10.05 10.93 -4.50
C PHE A 4 11.01 10.15 -5.40
N SER A 5 11.46 8.99 -4.93
CA SER A 5 12.18 8.03 -5.76
C SER A 5 11.28 7.69 -6.95
N ALA A 6 11.83 7.76 -8.16
CA ALA A 6 11.16 7.27 -9.36
C ALA A 6 10.57 5.88 -9.08
N PRO A 7 9.38 5.55 -9.61
CA PRO A 7 8.77 4.24 -9.40
C PRO A 7 9.76 3.19 -9.89
N ASP A 8 10.25 2.38 -8.96
CA ASP A 8 11.26 1.36 -9.21
C ASP A 8 10.74 0.43 -10.31
N ARG A 9 11.50 0.25 -11.40
CA ARG A 9 11.06 -0.56 -12.57
C ARG A 9 10.62 -1.97 -12.15
N ARG A 10 11.20 -2.48 -11.07
CA ARG A 10 10.84 -3.76 -10.46
C ARG A 10 9.42 -3.74 -9.86
N PHE A 11 9.04 -2.63 -9.21
CA PHE A 11 7.70 -2.43 -8.67
C PHE A 11 6.65 -2.33 -9.78
N ILE A 12 6.95 -1.59 -10.86
CA ILE A 12 6.05 -1.49 -12.02
C ILE A 12 5.84 -2.86 -12.67
N ALA A 13 6.93 -3.60 -12.93
CA ALA A 13 6.85 -4.94 -13.51
C ALA A 13 6.10 -5.93 -12.60
N PHE A 14 6.28 -5.83 -11.28
CA PHE A 14 5.52 -6.60 -10.31
C PHE A 14 4.03 -6.27 -10.33
N ALA A 15 3.68 -4.98 -10.34
CA ALA A 15 2.29 -4.52 -10.40
C ALA A 15 1.60 -4.99 -11.70
N GLU A 16 2.28 -4.86 -12.84
CA GLU A 16 1.78 -5.36 -14.13
C GLU A 16 1.58 -6.88 -14.13
N LYS A 17 2.51 -7.64 -13.54
CA LYS A 17 2.38 -9.09 -13.40
C LYS A 17 1.23 -9.48 -12.47
N LYS A 18 1.01 -8.73 -11.38
CA LYS A 18 -0.10 -8.94 -10.44
C LYS A 18 -1.46 -8.71 -11.10
N VAL A 19 -1.58 -7.67 -11.94
CA VAL A 19 -2.80 -7.38 -12.71
C VAL A 19 -3.07 -8.44 -13.80
N LYS A 20 -2.02 -8.98 -14.42
CA LYS A 20 -2.12 -10.02 -15.47
C LYS A 20 -2.32 -11.45 -14.94
N GLY A 21 -2.11 -11.68 -13.64
CA GLY A 21 -2.26 -13.01 -13.04
C GLY A 21 -3.72 -13.34 -12.69
N ASN A 22 -4.10 -14.62 -12.81
CA ASN A 22 -5.44 -15.12 -12.46
C ASN A 22 -5.76 -15.15 -10.94
N HIS A 23 -4.91 -14.55 -10.09
CA HIS A 23 -4.99 -14.66 -8.62
C HIS A 23 -5.61 -13.41 -7.95
N LEU A 24 -6.38 -12.60 -8.68
CA LEU A 24 -7.01 -11.41 -8.11
C LEU A 24 -8.19 -11.79 -7.21
N THR A 25 -8.13 -11.39 -5.95
CA THR A 25 -9.26 -11.54 -5.01
C THR A 25 -10.43 -10.64 -5.42
N ILE A 26 -11.62 -10.90 -4.87
CA ILE A 26 -12.80 -10.03 -5.09
C ILE A 26 -12.48 -8.59 -4.65
N LEU A 27 -11.70 -8.42 -3.58
CA LEU A 27 -11.27 -7.11 -3.08
C LEU A 27 -10.30 -6.42 -4.05
N ASP A 28 -9.33 -7.17 -4.62
CA ASP A 28 -8.43 -6.62 -5.63
C ASP A 28 -9.19 -6.11 -6.85
N LYS A 29 -10.19 -6.88 -7.31
CA LYS A 29 -11.05 -6.48 -8.44
C LYS A 29 -11.85 -5.21 -8.13
N LYS A 30 -12.51 -5.17 -6.96
CA LYS A 30 -13.26 -3.98 -6.53
C LYS A 30 -12.36 -2.76 -6.42
N ARG A 31 -11.15 -2.94 -5.90
CA ARG A 31 -10.19 -1.86 -5.77
C ARG A 31 -9.68 -1.36 -7.12
N LEU A 32 -9.41 -2.26 -8.08
CA LEU A 32 -9.02 -1.87 -9.43
C LEU A 32 -10.13 -1.06 -10.12
N MET A 33 -11.39 -1.46 -9.96
CA MET A 33 -12.53 -0.68 -10.47
C MET A 33 -12.56 0.73 -9.84
N LEU A 34 -12.52 0.83 -8.50
CA LEU A 34 -12.50 2.12 -7.82
C LEU A 34 -11.33 3.02 -8.26
N CYS A 35 -10.13 2.46 -8.39
CA CYS A 35 -8.96 3.22 -8.85
C CYS A 35 -9.12 3.69 -10.29
N ARG A 36 -9.72 2.86 -11.15
CA ARG A 36 -10.00 3.22 -12.55
C ARG A 36 -11.02 4.34 -12.62
N ASP A 37 -12.14 4.21 -11.91
CA ASP A 37 -13.23 5.17 -11.93
C ASP A 37 -12.76 6.54 -11.36
N GLU A 38 -11.98 6.52 -10.28
CA GLU A 38 -11.36 7.73 -9.73
C GLU A 38 -10.37 8.38 -10.71
N LEU A 39 -9.52 7.59 -11.37
CA LEU A 39 -8.60 8.13 -12.38
C LEU A 39 -9.36 8.73 -13.57
N GLU A 40 -10.42 8.09 -14.03
CA GLU A 40 -11.25 8.59 -15.12
C GLU A 40 -11.95 9.90 -14.73
N SER A 41 -12.48 9.98 -13.51
CA SER A 41 -13.03 11.19 -12.92
C SER A 41 -12.00 12.33 -12.87
N MET A 42 -10.79 12.05 -12.39
CA MET A 42 -9.69 13.03 -12.34
C MET A 42 -9.27 13.51 -13.74
N VAL A 43 -9.22 12.62 -14.73
CA VAL A 43 -8.93 12.99 -16.12
C VAL A 43 -10.01 13.91 -16.68
N ASN A 44 -11.28 13.65 -16.38
CA ASN A 44 -12.39 14.49 -16.80
C ASN A 44 -12.39 15.86 -16.10
N GLU A 45 -12.01 15.92 -14.82
CA GLU A 45 -11.78 17.18 -14.10
C GLU A 45 -10.66 18.01 -14.74
N VAL A 46 -9.53 17.39 -15.11
CA VAL A 46 -8.42 18.08 -15.78
C VAL A 46 -8.83 18.59 -17.17
N LYS A 47 -9.58 17.79 -17.94
CA LYS A 47 -10.09 18.19 -19.26
C LYS A 47 -11.02 19.40 -19.16
N SER A 48 -11.98 19.39 -18.24
CA SER A 48 -12.90 20.53 -18.05
C SER A 48 -12.19 21.81 -17.61
N ILE A 49 -11.16 21.72 -16.77
CA ILE A 49 -10.29 22.87 -16.42
C ILE A 49 -9.55 23.40 -17.64
N THR A 50 -9.10 22.50 -18.53
CA THR A 50 -8.32 22.81 -19.73
C THR A 50 -9.18 23.44 -20.83
N GLU A 51 -10.40 22.97 -21.02
CA GLU A 51 -11.31 23.37 -22.10
C GLU A 51 -12.14 24.62 -21.73
N GLU A 52 -12.70 24.71 -20.53
CA GLU A 52 -13.66 25.78 -20.18
C GLU A 52 -13.05 26.92 -19.35
N LYS A 53 -11.99 26.66 -18.56
CA LYS A 53 -11.54 27.60 -17.51
C LYS A 53 -10.15 28.22 -17.72
N ARG A 54 -9.42 27.86 -18.79
CA ARG A 54 -8.12 28.46 -19.12
C ARG A 54 -8.15 29.99 -19.28
N LYS A 55 -9.32 30.58 -19.60
CA LYS A 55 -9.49 32.03 -19.76
C LYS A 55 -9.86 32.77 -18.46
N ILE A 56 -10.29 32.08 -17.40
CA ILE A 56 -10.93 32.69 -16.22
C ILE A 56 -10.13 32.47 -14.93
N LEU A 57 -9.33 31.40 -14.84
CA LEU A 57 -8.62 31.07 -13.59
C LEU A 57 -7.25 31.72 -13.50
N SER A 58 -7.02 32.45 -12.40
CA SER A 58 -5.69 32.92 -11.99
C SER A 58 -4.74 31.73 -11.74
N VAL A 59 -3.44 31.93 -12.00
CA VAL A 59 -2.35 30.94 -11.79
C VAL A 59 -2.42 30.29 -10.39
N LYS A 60 -2.83 31.05 -9.37
CA LYS A 60 -2.99 30.56 -8.00
C LYS A 60 -4.06 29.45 -7.88
N ASN A 61 -5.15 29.57 -8.61
CA ASN A 61 -6.25 28.60 -8.58
C ASN A 61 -5.86 27.33 -9.35
N MET A 62 -5.16 27.48 -10.48
CA MET A 62 -4.61 26.31 -11.20
C MET A 62 -3.63 25.51 -10.34
N LEU A 63 -2.78 26.20 -9.56
CA LEU A 63 -1.86 25.53 -8.64
C LEU A 63 -2.60 24.77 -7.54
N GLN A 64 -3.69 25.33 -6.98
CA GLN A 64 -4.50 24.64 -5.98
C GLN A 64 -5.17 23.38 -6.54
N GLU A 65 -5.74 23.43 -7.74
CA GLU A 65 -6.34 22.25 -8.39
C GLU A 65 -5.28 21.18 -8.69
N ALA A 66 -4.10 21.58 -9.16
CA ALA A 66 -2.99 20.65 -9.39
C ALA A 66 -2.54 19.95 -8.10
N LEU A 67 -2.47 20.68 -6.98
CA LEU A 67 -2.14 20.10 -5.67
C LEU A 67 -3.23 19.14 -5.18
N LYS A 68 -4.51 19.47 -5.38
CA LYS A 68 -5.65 18.61 -5.05
C LYS A 68 -5.61 17.30 -5.83
N LEU A 69 -5.35 17.35 -7.14
CA LEU A 69 -5.15 16.17 -7.97
C LEU A 69 -3.93 15.36 -7.52
N ASN A 70 -2.83 16.01 -7.15
CA ASN A 70 -1.64 15.33 -6.63
C ASN A 70 -1.96 14.55 -5.33
N GLN A 71 -2.74 15.15 -4.43
CA GLN A 71 -3.16 14.48 -3.19
C GLN A 71 -4.04 13.26 -3.47
N ARG A 72 -5.00 13.36 -4.39
CA ARG A 72 -5.84 12.22 -4.82
C ARG A 72 -5.01 11.10 -5.44
N LEU A 73 -4.05 11.42 -6.31
CA LEU A 73 -3.12 10.43 -6.88
C LEU A 73 -2.30 9.73 -5.79
N ARG A 74 -1.79 10.48 -4.81
CA ARG A 74 -1.05 9.87 -3.69
C ARG A 74 -1.92 8.91 -2.89
N PHE A 75 -3.18 9.25 -2.66
CA PHE A 75 -4.12 8.36 -1.97
C PHE A 75 -4.40 7.07 -2.74
N LEU A 76 -4.55 7.15 -4.07
CA LEU A 76 -4.75 5.96 -4.92
C LEU A 76 -3.52 5.03 -4.96
N VAL A 77 -2.32 5.62 -4.97
CA VAL A 77 -1.04 4.88 -5.03
C VAL A 77 -0.71 4.20 -3.69
N VAL A 78 -1.05 4.85 -2.57
CA VAL A 78 -0.80 4.28 -1.23
C VAL A 78 -1.86 3.22 -0.95
N GLU A 79 -1.44 1.96 -0.95
CA GLU A 79 -2.29 0.83 -0.58
C GLU A 79 -2.72 0.94 0.90
N PRO A 80 -4.02 1.18 1.19
CA PRO A 80 -4.46 1.58 2.53
C PRO A 80 -4.40 0.44 3.57
N GLN A 81 -4.04 -0.78 3.17
CA GLN A 81 -4.10 -1.95 4.04
C GLN A 81 -2.72 -2.60 4.16
N HIS A 82 -2.11 -2.48 5.34
CA HIS A 82 -1.15 -3.48 5.81
C HIS A 82 -1.93 -4.79 5.99
N THR A 83 -1.93 -5.63 4.96
CA THR A 83 -2.76 -6.84 4.86
C THR A 83 -2.37 -7.97 5.80
N ILE A 84 -1.28 -7.81 6.55
CA ILE A 84 -0.76 -8.88 7.39
C ILE A 84 -0.76 -8.39 8.83
N PRO A 85 -1.70 -8.87 9.68
CA PRO A 85 -1.72 -8.52 11.08
C PRO A 85 -0.44 -9.01 11.74
N ASP A 86 0.02 -8.32 12.78
CA ASP A 86 1.13 -8.85 13.58
C ASP A 86 0.70 -10.15 14.28
N VAL A 87 1.61 -11.13 14.32
CA VAL A 87 1.39 -12.40 15.01
C VAL A 87 1.72 -12.24 16.48
N PHE A 88 0.85 -12.73 17.36
CA PHE A 88 1.07 -12.76 18.79
C PHE A 88 1.36 -14.20 19.24
N VAL A 89 2.52 -14.38 19.88
CA VAL A 89 2.88 -15.64 20.53
C VAL A 89 2.69 -15.45 22.04
N TRP A 90 1.89 -16.30 22.65
CA TRP A 90 1.61 -16.26 24.08
C TRP A 90 2.36 -17.37 24.82
N MET A 91 2.97 -17.03 25.95
CA MET A 91 3.47 -18.01 26.90
C MET A 91 2.36 -18.33 27.90
N LEU A 92 2.09 -19.63 28.07
CA LEU A 92 1.09 -20.13 29.01
C LEU A 92 1.79 -20.81 30.18
N SER A 93 1.30 -20.54 31.40
CA SER A 93 1.65 -21.29 32.62
C SER A 93 0.38 -21.54 33.40
N ASN A 94 0.12 -22.81 33.75
CA ASN A 94 -1.10 -23.24 34.42
C ASN A 94 -2.40 -22.70 33.74
N ASN A 95 -2.48 -22.85 32.42
CA ASN A 95 -3.55 -22.32 31.56
C ASN A 95 -3.77 -20.79 31.62
N LYS A 96 -2.87 -20.03 32.24
CA LYS A 96 -2.89 -18.57 32.27
C LYS A 96 -1.86 -17.99 31.31
N ARG A 97 -2.24 -16.92 30.62
CA ARG A 97 -1.33 -16.13 29.76
C ARG A 97 -0.39 -15.33 30.66
N VAL A 98 0.89 -15.69 30.65
CA VAL A 98 1.91 -15.09 31.55
C VAL A 98 2.85 -14.12 30.84
N ALA A 99 2.95 -14.21 29.51
CA ALA A 99 3.76 -13.30 28.72
C ALA A 99 3.33 -13.34 27.24
N TYR A 100 3.65 -12.29 26.47
CA TYR A 100 3.43 -12.29 25.02
C TYR A 100 4.60 -11.69 24.23
N ALA A 101 4.73 -12.11 22.98
CA ALA A 101 5.61 -11.51 21.98
C ALA A 101 4.82 -11.13 20.72
N ARG A 102 5.04 -9.92 20.20
CA ARG A 102 4.46 -9.44 18.94
C ARG A 102 5.51 -9.54 17.84
N ILE A 103 5.18 -10.24 16.77
CA ILE A 103 6.06 -10.47 15.62
C ILE A 103 5.39 -9.90 14.38
N ALA A 104 6.06 -8.99 13.69
CA ALA A 104 5.56 -8.48 12.43
C ALA A 104 5.47 -9.60 11.40
N ALA A 105 4.27 -9.86 10.88
CA ALA A 105 4.05 -11.04 10.05
C ALA A 105 4.83 -11.01 8.74
N ARG A 106 5.19 -9.82 8.23
CA ARG A 106 6.15 -9.66 7.13
C ARG A 106 7.51 -10.34 7.37
N HIS A 107 7.91 -10.59 8.62
CA HIS A 107 9.14 -11.31 8.95
C HIS A 107 8.99 -12.84 8.90
N LEU A 108 7.74 -13.33 8.97
CA LEU A 108 7.38 -14.74 9.02
C LEU A 108 6.95 -15.28 7.65
N LEU A 109 6.52 -14.42 6.73
CA LEU A 109 6.05 -14.85 5.40
C LEU A 109 7.17 -15.50 4.59
N TYR A 110 7.01 -16.79 4.30
CA TYR A 110 7.81 -17.51 3.33
C TYR A 110 7.30 -17.27 1.90
N SER A 111 8.23 -17.10 0.97
CA SER A 111 7.96 -16.99 -0.47
C SER A 111 9.09 -17.65 -1.24
N ALA A 112 8.79 -18.27 -2.39
CA ALA A 112 9.83 -18.78 -3.29
C ALA A 112 10.65 -17.64 -3.94
N CYS A 113 10.09 -16.44 -4.04
CA CYS A 113 10.77 -15.24 -4.55
C CYS A 113 11.48 -14.50 -3.41
N ALA A 114 12.79 -14.26 -3.55
CA ALA A 114 13.63 -13.62 -2.53
C ALA A 114 13.12 -12.24 -2.10
N ASP A 115 12.64 -11.44 -3.05
CA ASP A 115 12.16 -10.07 -2.81
C ASP A 115 10.86 -10.03 -2.00
N HIS A 116 10.17 -11.17 -1.88
CA HIS A 116 8.89 -11.31 -1.18
C HIS A 116 9.02 -12.16 0.10
N ARG A 117 10.23 -12.62 0.43
CA ARG A 117 10.50 -13.34 1.67
C ARG A 117 10.66 -12.38 2.82
N GLY A 118 10.08 -12.75 3.96
CA GLY A 118 10.38 -12.10 5.21
C GLY A 118 11.85 -12.27 5.59
N GLY A 119 12.48 -11.20 6.07
CA GLY A 119 13.92 -11.20 6.40
C GLY A 119 14.33 -12.13 7.55
N THR A 120 13.40 -12.87 8.16
CA THR A 120 13.66 -13.78 9.29
C THR A 120 13.23 -15.23 9.03
N VAL A 121 12.76 -15.55 7.82
CA VAL A 121 12.34 -16.91 7.52
C VAL A 121 13.54 -17.85 7.64
N ALA A 122 13.42 -18.87 8.48
CA ALA A 122 14.44 -19.87 8.86
C ALA A 122 15.52 -19.45 9.88
N ARG A 123 15.45 -18.26 10.49
CA ARG A 123 16.40 -17.86 11.56
C ARG A 123 15.74 -17.94 12.95
N SER A 124 16.19 -18.86 13.79
CA SER A 124 15.79 -18.91 15.20
C SER A 124 16.19 -17.60 15.90
N ARG A 125 15.21 -16.87 16.42
CA ARG A 125 15.44 -15.67 17.23
C ARG A 125 14.92 -15.90 18.65
N PRO A 126 15.67 -15.52 19.70
CA PRO A 126 15.12 -15.46 21.04
C PRO A 126 14.03 -14.38 21.07
N CYS A 127 12.79 -14.81 21.31
CA CYS A 127 11.66 -13.92 21.52
C CYS A 127 11.66 -13.50 22.98
N PHE A 128 12.16 -12.29 23.27
CA PHE A 128 12.03 -11.70 24.59
C PHE A 128 10.56 -11.34 24.82
N SER A 129 9.90 -12.12 25.66
CA SER A 129 8.49 -11.94 25.97
C SER A 129 8.32 -10.79 26.94
N ARG A 130 7.34 -9.92 26.69
CA ARG A 130 6.94 -8.92 27.68
C ARG A 130 6.03 -9.56 28.72
N TYR A 131 6.30 -9.27 29.99
CA TYR A 131 5.35 -9.53 31.06
C TYR A 131 4.16 -8.58 30.91
N PRO A 132 2.94 -9.03 31.21
CA PRO A 132 1.74 -8.20 31.20
C PRO A 132 1.83 -7.06 32.21
#